data_AF-A0A5K0YMF5-F1
#
_entry.id   AF-A0A5K0YMF5-F1
#
_cell.length_a   1.000
_cell.length_b   1.000
_cell.length_c   1.000
_cell.angle_alpha   90.00
_cell.angle_beta   90.00
_cell.angle_gamma   90.00
#
_symmetry.space_group_name_H-M   'P 1'
#
loop_
_entity.id
_entity.type
_entity.pdbx_description
1 polymer ?
#
loop_
_entity_poly.entity_id
_entity_poly.type
_entity_poly.pdbx_seq_one_letter_code
_entity_poly.pdbx_strand_id
1 'polypeptide(L)' 'EPLGHVDINLVDVVNNGRINEKYHLINSKNGVIHIEMRWKVI' A
#
# COMPACT_ATOMS: atom_id res chain seq x y z
N GLU A 1 -18.68 2.58 -10.39
CA GLU A 1 -17.50 1.83 -10.87
C GLU A 1 -16.36 1.96 -9.87
N PRO A 2 -15.46 0.97 -9.75
CA PRO A 2 -14.30 1.06 -8.86
C PRO A 2 -13.32 2.17 -9.31
N LEU A 3 -12.74 2.91 -8.35
CA LEU A 3 -11.84 4.05 -8.62
C LEU A 3 -10.38 3.66 -8.92
N GLY A 4 -10.04 2.37 -8.80
CA GLY A 4 -8.71 1.78 -8.95
C GLY A 4 -8.35 0.85 -7.77
N HIS A 5 -7.18 0.22 -7.82
CA HIS A 5 -6.64 -0.63 -6.73
C HIS A 5 -5.10 -0.53 -6.65
N VAL A 6 -4.50 -1.08 -5.60
CA VAL A 6 -3.03 -1.17 -5.45
C VAL A 6 -2.67 -2.57 -4.95
N ASP A 7 -1.58 -3.11 -5.48
CA ASP A 7 -1.00 -4.36 -5.00
C ASP A 7 0.20 -4.03 -4.09
N ILE A 8 0.17 -4.52 -2.85
CA ILE A 8 1.18 -4.23 -1.84
C ILE A 8 1.85 -5.55 -1.45
N ASN A 9 3.17 -5.62 -1.64
CA ASN A 9 3.95 -6.76 -1.17
C ASN A 9 4.16 -6.67 0.35
N LEU A 10 3.61 -7.63 1.09
CA LEU A 10 3.73 -7.67 2.54
C LEU A 10 5.14 -8.07 3.01
N VAL A 11 5.98 -8.65 2.14
CA VAL A 11 7.36 -9.06 2.50
C VAL A 11 8.13 -7.87 3.07
N ASP A 12 8.03 -6.70 2.46
CA ASP A 12 8.73 -5.50 2.93
C ASP A 12 8.15 -4.99 4.26
N VAL A 13 6.84 -5.13 4.48
CA VAL A 13 6.17 -4.72 5.73
C VAL A 13 6.56 -5.65 6.88
N VAL A 14 6.66 -6.95 6.62
CA VAL A 14 7.08 -7.97 7.58
C VAL A 14 8.56 -7.78 7.94
N ASN A 15 9.42 -7.56 6.93
CA ASN A 15 10.85 -7.39 7.14
C ASN A 15 11.20 -6.07 7.84
N ASN A 16 10.55 -4.96 7.45
CA ASN A 16 10.84 -3.63 7.98
C ASN A 16 9.99 -3.28 9.21
N GLY A 17 8.97 -4.07 9.52
CA GLY A 17 8.01 -3.84 10.61
C GLY A 17 7.01 -2.69 10.36
N ARG A 18 7.31 -1.77 9.44
CA ARG A 18 6.45 -0.65 9.05
C ARG A 18 6.78 -0.15 7.64
N ILE A 19 5.76 0.30 6.92
CA ILE A 19 5.88 1.09 5.68
C ILE A 19 5.03 2.36 5.78
N ASN A 20 5.41 3.39 5.03
CA ASN A 20 4.68 4.64 4.95
C ASN A 20 4.87 5.26 3.57
N GLU A 21 4.07 4.81 2.60
CA GLU A 21 4.34 5.03 1.19
C GLU A 21 3.11 5.52 0.43
N LYS A 22 3.34 6.27 -0.65
CA LYS A 22 2.29 6.68 -1.60
C LYS A 22 2.26 5.72 -2.78
N TYR A 23 1.07 5.22 -3.11
CA TYR A 23 0.84 4.28 -4.20
C TYR A 23 -0.06 4.90 -5.26
N HIS A 24 0.34 4.78 -6.52
CA HIS A 24 -0.52 5.10 -7.65
C HIS A 24 -1.54 3.99 -7.85
N LEU A 25 -2.81 4.36 -7.94
CA LEU A 25 -3.88 3.40 -8.19
C LEU A 25 -3.76 2.84 -9.61
N ILE A 26 -3.67 1.52 -9.70
CA ILE A 26 -3.83 0.76 -10.94
C ILE A 26 -5.26 0.97 -11.45
N ASN A 27 -5.39 1.16 -12.76
CA ASN A 27 -6.64 1.50 -13.45
C ASN A 27 -7.27 2.84 -13.00
N SER A 28 -6.44 3.78 -12.54
CA SER A 28 -6.84 5.17 -12.26
C SER A 28 -5.97 6.15 -13.02
N LYS A 29 -6.55 7.22 -13.56
CA LYS A 29 -5.79 8.21 -14.36
C LYS A 29 -4.79 8.99 -13.51
N ASN A 30 -5.20 9.41 -12.32
CA ASN A 30 -4.39 10.23 -11.39
C ASN A 30 -4.59 9.82 -9.92
N GLY A 31 -5.20 8.66 -9.66
CA GLY A 31 -5.49 8.21 -8.30
C GLY A 31 -4.20 7.90 -7.55
N VAL A 32 -4.06 8.47 -6.36
CA VAL A 32 -2.96 8.19 -5.43
C VAL A 32 -3.56 7.93 -4.05
N ILE A 33 -3.05 6.90 -3.38
CA ILE A 33 -3.39 6.60 -2.00
C ILE A 33 -2.12 6.60 -1.15
N HIS A 34 -2.18 7.21 0.02
CA HIS A 34 -1.08 7.20 0.99
C HIS A 34 -1.41 6.18 2.08
N ILE A 35 -0.56 5.17 2.24
CA ILE A 35 -0.79 4.07 3.17
C ILE A 35 0.37 3.98 4.14
N GLU A 36 0.04 4.07 5.42
CA GLU A 36 0.90 3.64 6.50
C GLU A 36 0.44 2.25 6.98
N MET A 37 1.35 1.29 7.03
CA MET A 37 1.07 -0.06 7.48
C MET A 37 2.14 -0.53 8.46
N ARG A 38 1.74 -1.27 9.50
CA ARG A 38 2.65 -1.79 10.52
C ARG A 38 2.38 -3.27 10.75
N TRP A 39 3.45 -4.06 10.79
CA TRP A 39 3.40 -5.46 11.17
C TRP A 39 3.63 -5.61 12.68
N LYS A 40 2.79 -6.40 13.36
CA LYS A 40 2.97 -6.77 14.77
C LYS A 40 2.87 -8.28 14.88
N VAL A 41 3.91 -8.91 15.40
CA VAL A 41 3.84 -10.29 15.89
C VAL A 41 3.30 -10.20 17.31
N ILE A 42 2.10 -10.73 17.55
CA ILE A 42 1.43 -10.76 18.86
C ILE A 42 1.49 -12.19 19.38
#